data_AF-A0A1H9Q4J3-F1
#
_entry.id   AF-A0A1H9Q4J3-F1
#
_cell.length_a   1.000
_cell.length_b   1.000
_cell.length_c   1.000
_cell.angle_alpha   90.00
_cell.angle_beta   90.00
_cell.angle_gamma   90.00
#
_symmetry.space_group_name_H-M   'P 1'
#
loop_
_entity.id
_entity.type
_entity.pdbx_description
1 polymer ?
#
loop_
_entity_poly.entity_id
_entity_poly.type
_entity_poly.pdbx_seq_one_letter_code
_entity_poly.pdbx_strand_id
1 'polypeptide(L)'
;MRKLLRMHGRPRVSVTDKLGSDAAANMKMGLNLEHHQHKGLNNRAENSHQSPRVLEEVMRRFKSARNRSERHVPNPSQLGNG
;
A
#
# COMPACT_ATOMS: atom_id res chain seq x y z
N MET A 1 -5.09 -7.59 -9.03
CA MET A 1 -5.69 -8.92 -9.31
C MET A 1 -4.80 -9.90 -10.07
N ARG A 2 -4.24 -9.60 -11.27
CA ARG A 2 -3.39 -10.56 -12.03
C ARG A 2 -2.25 -11.20 -11.22
N LYS A 3 -1.57 -10.44 -10.37
CA LYS A 3 -0.52 -10.96 -9.46
C LYS A 3 -1.07 -11.98 -8.46
N LEU A 4 -2.23 -11.70 -7.87
CA LEU A 4 -2.87 -12.59 -6.90
C LEU A 4 -3.31 -13.89 -7.54
N LEU A 5 -3.91 -13.83 -8.73
CA LEU A 5 -4.32 -15.02 -9.49
C LEU A 5 -3.12 -15.91 -9.88
N ARG A 6 -1.98 -15.30 -10.19
CA ARG A 6 -0.75 -16.06 -10.49
C ARG A 6 -0.17 -16.75 -9.25
N MET A 7 -0.27 -16.14 -8.08
CA MET A 7 0.29 -16.68 -6.84
C MET A 7 -0.63 -17.70 -6.17
N HIS A 8 -1.96 -17.49 -6.23
CA HIS A 8 -2.94 -18.27 -5.47
C HIS A 8 -3.93 -19.03 -6.36
N GLY A 9 -3.84 -18.88 -7.68
CA GLY A 9 -4.79 -19.48 -8.62
C GLY A 9 -6.11 -18.71 -8.70
N ARG A 10 -7.07 -19.32 -9.40
CA ARG A 10 -8.41 -18.75 -9.60
C ARG A 10 -9.29 -19.01 -8.37
N PRO A 11 -9.79 -17.98 -7.69
CA PRO A 11 -10.68 -18.16 -6.54
C PRO A 11 -12.07 -18.61 -7.00
N ARG A 12 -12.78 -19.32 -6.12
CA ARG A 12 -14.19 -19.68 -6.31
C ARG A 12 -15.12 -18.49 -6.05
N VAL A 13 -14.76 -17.67 -5.07
CA VAL A 13 -15.54 -16.53 -4.57
C VAL A 13 -14.59 -15.35 -4.36
N SER A 14 -15.01 -14.15 -4.74
CA SER A 14 -14.30 -12.91 -4.43
C SER A 14 -15.10 -12.09 -3.41
N VAL A 15 -14.39 -11.58 -2.41
CA VAL A 15 -14.93 -10.64 -1.44
C VAL A 15 -14.10 -9.38 -1.54
N THR A 16 -14.73 -8.28 -1.93
CA THR A 16 -14.07 -6.97 -1.99
C THR A 16 -14.99 -5.91 -1.39
N ASP A 17 -14.50 -4.67 -1.35
CA ASP A 17 -15.35 -3.55 -0.95
C ASP A 17 -16.45 -3.27 -2.00
N LYS A 18 -17.30 -2.29 -1.73
CA LYS A 18 -18.45 -1.94 -2.57
C LYS A 18 -18.09 -1.01 -3.74
N LEU A 19 -16.80 -0.89 -4.10
CA LEU A 19 -16.39 0.00 -5.18
C LEU A 19 -16.66 -0.65 -6.54
N GLY A 20 -17.27 0.11 -7.46
CA GLY A 20 -17.53 -0.34 -8.82
C GLY A 20 -16.27 -0.73 -9.60
N SER A 21 -15.10 -0.23 -9.19
CA SER A 21 -13.80 -0.56 -9.78
C SER A 21 -13.44 -2.04 -9.63
N ASP A 22 -13.88 -2.72 -8.57
CA ASP A 22 -13.56 -4.14 -8.35
C ASP A 22 -14.36 -5.04 -9.29
N ALA A 23 -15.67 -4.77 -9.42
CA ALA A 23 -16.52 -5.49 -10.36
C ALA A 23 -16.04 -5.30 -11.80
N ALA A 24 -15.69 -4.06 -12.18
CA ALA A 24 -15.13 -3.76 -13.50
C ALA A 24 -13.79 -4.49 -13.74
N ALA A 25 -12.94 -4.60 -12.70
CA ALA A 25 -11.69 -5.35 -12.80
C ALA A 25 -11.93 -6.84 -13.05
N ASN A 26 -12.89 -7.45 -12.34
CA ASN A 26 -13.28 -8.85 -12.53
C ASN A 26 -13.79 -9.11 -13.96
N MET A 27 -14.68 -8.25 -14.46
CA MET A 27 -15.17 -8.31 -15.85
C MET A 27 -14.04 -8.20 -16.87
N LYS A 28 -13.14 -7.21 -16.71
CA LYS A 28 -11.99 -6.99 -17.61
C LYS A 28 -11.02 -8.17 -17.65
N MET A 29 -10.97 -8.98 -16.59
CA MET A 29 -10.13 -10.17 -16.51
C MET A 29 -10.85 -11.47 -16.88
N GLY A 30 -12.13 -11.42 -17.28
CA GLY A 30 -12.91 -12.62 -17.61
C GLY A 30 -13.14 -13.53 -16.39
N LEU A 31 -13.10 -12.97 -15.18
CA LEU A 31 -13.34 -13.74 -13.96
C LEU A 31 -14.84 -13.86 -13.74
N ASN A 32 -15.42 -14.95 -14.24
CA ASN A 32 -16.77 -15.35 -13.90
C ASN A 32 -16.76 -16.02 -12.51
N LEU A 33 -16.73 -15.21 -11.46
CA LEU A 33 -16.68 -15.65 -10.06
C LEU A 33 -17.82 -14.99 -9.28
N GLU A 34 -18.30 -15.69 -8.26
CA GLU A 34 -19.29 -15.13 -7.34
C GLU A 34 -18.64 -14.00 -6.54
N HIS A 35 -19.26 -12.82 -6.55
CA HIS A 35 -18.72 -11.63 -5.90
C HIS A 35 -19.65 -11.18 -4.78
N HIS A 36 -19.19 -11.32 -3.54
CA HIS A 36 -19.92 -10.79 -2.38
C HIS A 36 -19.41 -9.41 -1.99
N GLN A 37 -20.36 -8.52 -1.78
CA GLN A 37 -20.14 -7.15 -1.32
C GLN A 37 -21.10 -6.86 -0.17
N HIS A 38 -20.91 -7.53 0.96
CA HIS A 38 -21.68 -7.28 2.18
C HIS A 38 -20.80 -6.62 3.24
N LYS A 39 -21.43 -5.83 4.13
CA LYS A 39 -20.72 -5.09 5.17
C LYS A 39 -19.96 -6.08 6.06
N GLY A 40 -18.68 -5.83 6.28
CA GLY A 40 -17.83 -6.63 7.17
C GLY A 40 -17.24 -7.90 6.55
N LEU A 41 -17.60 -8.30 5.33
CA LEU A 41 -16.99 -9.47 4.69
C LEU A 41 -15.52 -9.22 4.31
N ASN A 42 -15.14 -7.97 4.04
CA ASN A 42 -13.76 -7.60 3.71
C ASN A 42 -12.88 -7.38 4.95
N ASN A 43 -13.41 -7.52 6.18
CA ASN A 43 -12.68 -7.24 7.43
C ASN A 43 -11.35 -8.00 7.52
N ARG A 44 -11.28 -9.23 6.99
CA ARG A 44 -10.03 -10.00 6.95
C ARG A 44 -8.96 -9.29 6.12
N ALA A 45 -9.34 -8.77 4.96
CA ALA A 45 -8.43 -8.02 4.10
C ALA A 45 -8.06 -6.69 4.79
N GLU A 46 -9.02 -5.97 5.36
CA GLU A 46 -8.76 -4.72 6.11
C GLU A 46 -7.82 -4.93 7.30
N ASN A 47 -8.04 -5.95 8.12
CA ASN A 47 -7.18 -6.27 9.26
C ASN A 47 -5.77 -6.69 8.84
N SER A 48 -5.62 -7.32 7.67
CA SER A 48 -4.30 -7.67 7.14
C SER A 48 -3.46 -6.44 6.79
N HIS A 49 -4.06 -5.26 6.63
CA HIS A 49 -3.35 -4.01 6.37
C HIS A 49 -2.82 -3.32 7.63
N GLN A 50 -3.15 -3.81 8.84
CA GLN A 50 -2.70 -3.15 10.07
C GLN A 50 -1.18 -3.25 10.27
N SER A 51 -0.58 -4.44 10.10
CA SER A 51 0.88 -4.60 10.26
C SER A 51 1.72 -3.93 9.17
N PRO A 52 1.35 -3.96 7.87
CA PRO A 52 2.06 -3.19 6.85
C PRO A 52 2.00 -1.68 7.08
N ARG A 53 0.85 -1.15 7.52
CA ARG A 53 0.68 0.29 7.72
C ARG A 53 1.59 0.84 8.81
N VAL A 54 1.79 0.07 9.89
CA VAL A 54 2.76 0.42 10.94
C VAL A 54 4.18 0.43 10.39
N LEU A 55 4.57 -0.59 9.62
CA LEU A 55 5.91 -0.67 9.05
C LEU A 55 6.16 0.45 8.02
N GLU A 56 5.19 0.72 7.14
CA GLU A 56 5.25 1.83 6.19
C GLU A 56 5.43 3.17 6.90
N GLU A 57 4.71 3.38 8.00
CA GLU A 57 4.82 4.60 8.79
C GLU A 57 6.21 4.75 9.43
N VAL A 58 6.73 3.68 10.04
CA VAL A 58 8.09 3.66 10.60
C VAL A 58 9.13 3.94 9.52
N MET A 59 9.04 3.24 8.38
CA MET A 59 9.94 3.44 7.26
C MET A 59 9.81 4.83 6.63
N ARG A 60 8.61 5.44 6.64
CA ARG A 60 8.39 6.81 6.15
C ARG A 60 9.10 7.83 7.04
N ARG A 61 9.03 7.66 8.36
CA ARG A 61 9.75 8.50 9.35
C ARG A 61 11.27 8.38 9.23
N PHE A 62 11.79 7.17 9.05
CA PHE A 62 13.22 6.96 8.83
C PHE A 62 13.72 7.64 7.53
N LYS A 63 12.95 7.48 6.44
CA LYS A 63 13.27 8.14 5.15
C LYS A 63 13.21 9.67 5.23
N SER A 64 12.25 10.24 5.95
CA SER A 64 12.14 11.70 6.09
C SER A 64 13.23 12.30 6.99
N ALA A 65 13.69 11.57 8.02
CA ALA A 65 14.80 11.98 8.86
C ALA A 65 16.12 12.09 8.07
N ARG A 66 16.40 11.12 7.18
CA ARG A 66 17.58 11.14 6.30
C ARG A 66 17.61 12.35 5.36
N ASN A 67 16.45 12.78 4.87
CA ASN A 67 16.33 13.97 4.00
C ASN A 67 16.47 15.29 4.79
N ARG A 68 16.42 15.26 6.13
CA ARG A 68 16.65 16.43 6.99
C ARG A 68 18.14 16.63 7.30
N SER A 69 18.92 15.55 7.40
CA SER A 69 20.37 15.60 7.63
C SER A 69 21.20 16.07 6.44
N GLU A 70 20.61 16.22 5.25
CA GLU A 70 21.28 16.77 4.05
C GLU A 70 21.07 18.29 3.87
N ARG A 71 20.57 19.00 4.89
CA ARG A 71 20.48 20.48 4.83
C ARG A 71 21.46 21.16 5.76
N HIS A 72 22.39 21.86 5.10
CA HIS A 72 23.36 22.83 5.58
C HIS A 72 24.57 22.28 6.35
N VAL A 73 25.58 21.87 5.59
CA VAL A 73 26.97 22.04 6.01
C VAL A 73 27.32 23.52 5.77
N PRO A 74 27.62 24.34 6.79
CA PRO A 74 28.09 25.69 6.56
C PRO A 74 29.43 25.62 5.82
N ASN A 75 29.64 26.52 4.87
CA ASN A 75 30.91 26.68 4.16
C ASN A 75 32.01 27.04 5.18
N PRO A 76 33.10 26.26 5.31
CA PRO A 76 34.17 26.53 6.27
C PRO A 76 34.94 27.83 6.00
N SER A 77 34.64 28.57 4.91
CA SER A 77 35.27 29.85 4.59
C SER A 77 34.72 31.08 5.36
N GLN A 78 33.90 30.89 6.41
CA GLN A 78 33.35 32.00 7.22
C GLN A 78 33.82 32.02 8.68
N LEU A 79 34.90 31.32 9.02
CA LEU A 79 35.52 31.40 10.36
C LEU A 79 36.99 31.85 10.25
N GLY A 80 37.26 33.10 10.65
CA GLY A 80 38.60 33.71 10.82
C GLY A 80 39.07 34.49 9.59
N ASN A 81 39.63 35.70 9.67
CA ASN A 81 40.26 36.49 10.74
C ASN A 81 39.92 37.99 10.51
N GLY A 82 39.91 38.88 11.49
CA GLY A 82 41.12 39.36 12.19
C GLY A 82 41.84 40.35 11.29
#